data_AF-A0A2G6HIQ8-F1
#
_entry.id   AF-A0A2G6HIQ8-F1
#
_cell.length_a   1.000
_cell.length_b   1.000
_cell.length_c   1.000
_cell.angle_alpha   90.00
_cell.angle_beta   90.00
_cell.angle_gamma   90.00
#
_symmetry.space_group_name_H-M   'P 1'
#
loop_
_entity.id
_entity.type
_entity.pdbx_description
1 polymer ?
#
loop_
_entity_poly.entity_id
_entity_poly.type
_entity_poly.pdbx_seq_one_letter_code
_entity_poly.pdbx_strand_id
1 'polypeptide(L)'
;MDEKRLGAVVQRARRAAGYTQQSLCQKTGLSYSTLAKIERGAIKAPSVFTIQLLAATLNVSLDSLLADVAVHAAAPRVKRTSKNGVRFVYFDMNGCLVRAATSAFARLAEESGAAPDTVETVFWQYNDAVCRGDKTIDELNTALAQRLGIMVDWYQYYLEALEPMPGMNDLVTWVADNYHIGILTNTMPGLVQRMKDRGLLPSATYKVIIDSSEVQAIKPEDAIYQVAAKRAGVSGDEILLIDDDRPNLVAASRFGWHTMKFQSYQPEEAISAIYAALQPV
;
A
#
# COMPACT_ATOMS: atom_id res chain seq x y z
N MET A 1 1.21 6.49 13.68
CA MET A 1 1.74 6.75 15.04
C MET A 1 1.15 8.07 15.48
N ASP A 2 0.29 8.09 16.49
CA ASP A 2 -0.24 9.35 17.04
C ASP A 2 0.90 10.03 17.83
N GLU A 3 1.53 11.04 17.22
CA GLU A 3 2.71 11.73 17.74
C GLU A 3 2.43 12.44 19.06
N LYS A 4 1.19 12.92 19.28
CA LYS A 4 0.80 13.56 20.54
C LYS A 4 0.69 12.54 21.66
N ARG A 5 0.20 11.34 21.36
CA ARG A 5 0.14 10.23 22.32
C ARG A 5 1.51 9.69 22.68
N LEU A 6 2.39 9.46 21.69
CA LEU A 6 3.78 9.06 21.96
C LEU A 6 4.46 10.08 22.88
N GLY A 7 4.28 11.37 22.60
CA GLY A 7 4.81 12.44 23.45
C GLY A 7 4.31 12.36 24.90
N ALA A 8 3.01 12.09 25.11
CA ALA A 8 2.42 11.91 26.43
C ALA A 8 2.94 10.67 27.17
N VAL A 9 3.15 9.55 26.48
CA VAL A 9 3.71 8.32 27.06
C VAL A 9 5.14 8.55 27.53
N VAL A 10 5.99 9.11 26.67
CA VAL A 10 7.39 9.47 27.00
C VAL A 10 7.44 10.40 28.20
N GLN A 11 6.55 11.41 28.24
CA GLN A 11 6.49 12.35 29.34
C GLN A 11 6.09 11.69 30.67
N ARG A 12 5.09 10.79 30.67
CA ARG A 12 4.68 10.04 31.86
C ARG A 12 5.79 9.12 32.36
N ALA A 13 6.39 8.34 31.47
CA ALA A 13 7.49 7.43 31.81
C ALA A 13 8.69 8.19 32.39
N ARG A 14 9.04 9.34 31.79
CA ARG A 14 10.10 10.22 32.32
C ARG A 14 9.81 10.71 33.73
N ARG A 15 8.58 11.17 33.99
CA ARG A 15 8.17 11.66 35.32
C ARG A 15 8.16 10.53 36.35
N ALA A 16 7.68 9.35 35.97
CA ALA A 16 7.70 8.16 36.82
C ALA A 16 9.14 7.73 37.18
N ALA A 17 10.07 7.87 36.25
CA ALA A 17 11.50 7.64 36.47
C ALA A 17 12.22 8.77 37.23
N GLY A 18 11.50 9.83 37.65
CA GLY A 18 12.06 10.95 38.42
C GLY A 18 12.96 11.89 37.61
N TYR A 19 12.91 11.84 36.27
CA TYR A 19 13.79 12.66 35.43
C TYR A 19 13.14 13.98 35.03
N THR A 20 13.95 15.05 35.03
CA THR A 20 13.65 16.27 34.28
C THR A 20 13.97 16.03 32.80
N GLN A 21 13.46 16.86 31.89
CA GLN A 21 13.86 16.75 30.48
C GLN A 21 15.38 16.89 30.31
N GLN A 22 16.00 17.78 31.10
CA GLN A 22 17.45 18.01 31.05
C GLN A 22 18.24 16.80 31.57
N SER A 23 17.82 16.17 32.67
CA SER A 23 18.51 14.98 33.19
C SER A 23 18.29 13.74 32.30
N LEU A 24 17.14 13.61 31.63
CA LEU A 24 16.95 12.58 30.61
C LEU A 24 17.83 12.81 29.38
N CYS A 25 17.96 14.06 28.93
CA CYS A 25 18.87 14.41 27.81
C CYS A 25 20.33 14.08 28.15
N GLN A 26 20.78 14.37 29.36
CA GLN A 26 22.14 14.02 29.82
C GLN A 26 22.40 12.51 29.81
N LYS A 27 21.38 11.69 30.13
CA LYS A 27 21.50 10.23 30.12
C LYS A 27 21.39 9.61 28.73
N THR A 28 20.55 10.18 27.87
CA THR A 28 20.30 9.68 26.51
C THR A 28 21.27 10.24 25.46
N GLY A 29 21.95 11.35 25.74
CA GLY A 29 22.70 12.10 24.72
C GLY A 29 21.82 12.83 23.70
N LEU A 30 20.49 12.85 23.90
CA LEU A 30 19.57 13.59 23.04
C LEU A 30 19.64 15.09 23.33
N SER A 31 19.43 15.90 22.28
CA SER A 31 19.28 17.34 22.49
C SER A 31 17.97 17.65 23.22
N TYR A 32 18.01 18.66 24.09
CA TYR A 32 16.82 19.16 24.77
C TYR A 32 15.70 19.53 23.80
N SER A 33 16.06 20.15 22.66
CA SER A 33 15.12 20.51 21.59
C SER A 33 14.43 19.29 20.98
N THR A 34 15.18 18.20 20.75
CA THR A 34 14.65 16.94 20.23
C THR A 34 13.66 16.32 21.20
N LEU A 35 14.05 16.17 22.48
CA LEU A 35 13.17 15.60 23.50
C LEU A 35 11.90 16.44 23.69
N ALA A 36 12.02 17.77 23.73
CA ALA A 36 10.88 18.68 23.88
C ALA A 36 9.93 18.66 22.67
N LYS A 37 10.44 18.41 21.46
CA LYS A 37 9.60 18.21 20.27
C LYS A 37 8.90 16.85 20.27
N ILE A 38 9.57 15.80 20.75
CA ILE A 38 8.97 14.47 20.92
C ILE A 38 7.83 14.52 21.95
N GLU A 39 8.09 15.05 23.16
CA GLU A 39 7.09 15.10 24.22
C GLU A 39 5.85 15.96 23.90
N ARG A 40 6.00 16.95 23.01
CA ARG A 40 4.88 17.78 22.53
C ARG A 40 4.17 17.20 21.29
N GLY A 41 4.64 16.09 20.74
CA GLY A 41 4.12 15.53 19.49
C GLY A 41 4.37 16.43 18.27
N ALA A 42 5.46 17.20 18.26
CA ALA A 42 5.83 18.05 17.13
C ALA A 42 6.69 17.33 16.07
N ILE A 43 7.07 16.07 16.33
CA ILE A 43 7.80 15.21 15.40
C ILE A 43 6.86 14.08 14.98
N LYS A 44 6.44 14.10 13.71
CA LYS A 44 5.51 13.10 13.14
C LYS A 44 6.08 11.68 13.14
N ALA A 45 7.40 11.53 12.98
CA ALA A 45 8.08 10.24 12.95
C ALA A 45 9.47 10.34 13.60
N PRO A 46 9.59 10.15 14.92
CA PRO A 46 10.89 10.03 15.58
C PRO A 46 11.62 8.78 15.10
N SER A 47 12.95 8.83 15.00
CA SER A 47 13.75 7.66 14.62
C SER A 47 13.55 6.49 15.58
N VAL A 48 13.48 5.27 15.06
CA VAL A 48 13.36 4.03 15.86
C VAL A 48 14.50 3.93 16.88
N PHE A 49 15.71 4.32 16.50
CA PHE A 49 16.87 4.38 17.40
C PHE A 49 16.65 5.36 18.56
N THR A 50 16.00 6.49 18.32
CA THR A 50 15.65 7.46 19.36
C THR A 50 14.61 6.89 20.33
N ILE A 51 13.60 6.17 19.82
CA ILE A 51 12.56 5.55 20.66
C ILE A 51 13.16 4.43 21.51
N GLN A 52 14.01 3.57 20.93
CA GLN A 52 14.71 2.52 21.68
C GLN A 52 15.62 3.07 22.78
N LEU A 53 16.35 4.15 22.48
CA LEU A 53 17.24 4.80 23.45
C LEU A 53 16.46 5.39 24.64
N LEU A 54 15.30 6.00 24.37
CA LEU A 54 14.38 6.47 25.41
C LEU A 54 13.84 5.31 26.24
N ALA A 55 13.38 4.23 25.60
CA ALA A 55 12.87 3.05 26.31
C ALA A 55 13.92 2.45 27.26
N ALA A 56 15.15 2.24 26.76
CA ALA A 56 16.26 1.71 27.53
C ALA A 56 16.63 2.62 28.72
N THR A 57 16.68 3.93 28.51
CA THR A 57 17.06 4.88 29.58
C THR A 57 15.96 5.04 30.64
N LEU A 58 14.69 4.91 30.25
CA LEU A 58 13.55 4.98 31.15
C LEU A 58 13.24 3.65 31.84
N ASN A 59 14.00 2.59 31.52
CA ASN A 59 13.78 1.23 32.01
C ASN A 59 12.34 0.73 31.79
N VAL A 60 11.78 1.08 30.63
CA VAL A 60 10.47 0.59 30.16
C VAL A 60 10.69 -0.27 28.93
N SER A 61 9.89 -1.32 28.77
CA SER A 61 9.94 -2.10 27.53
C SER A 61 9.56 -1.21 26.34
N LEU A 62 10.13 -1.50 25.18
CA LEU A 62 9.72 -0.84 23.94
C LEU A 62 8.22 -1.02 23.71
N ASP A 63 7.69 -2.20 24.03
CA ASP A 63 6.25 -2.50 23.99
C ASP A 63 5.44 -1.66 24.97
N SER A 64 5.97 -1.26 26.13
CA SER A 64 5.29 -0.37 27.09
C SER A 64 5.31 1.09 26.63
N LEU A 65 6.43 1.53 26.06
CA LEU A 65 6.55 2.84 25.43
C LEU A 65 5.65 2.96 24.19
N LEU A 66 5.38 1.82 23.55
CA LEU A 66 4.51 1.67 22.39
C LEU A 66 3.17 0.98 22.73
N ALA A 67 2.80 0.79 24.00
CA ALA A 67 1.70 -0.12 24.40
C ALA A 67 0.33 0.33 23.91
N ASP A 68 0.22 1.58 23.47
CA ASP A 68 -0.96 2.15 22.80
C ASP A 68 -0.60 2.83 21.46
N VAL A 69 0.59 2.52 20.91
CA VAL A 69 1.11 2.96 19.61
C VAL A 69 1.20 1.78 18.63
N ALA A 70 1.48 0.59 19.14
CA ALA A 70 1.18 -0.66 18.45
C ALA A 70 -0.34 -0.80 18.44
N VAL A 71 -0.94 -0.62 17.27
CA VAL A 71 -2.27 -1.06 16.85
C VAL A 71 -3.21 -1.25 18.04
N HIS A 72 -4.05 -0.26 18.32
CA HIS A 72 -5.40 -0.62 18.77
C HIS A 72 -5.93 -1.55 17.69
N ALA A 73 -5.72 -2.85 17.84
CA ALA A 73 -6.57 -3.86 17.28
C ALA A 73 -7.86 -3.63 18.04
N ALA A 74 -8.62 -2.63 17.57
CA ALA A 74 -9.99 -2.44 17.98
C ALA A 74 -10.60 -3.83 17.93
N ALA A 75 -11.27 -4.24 19.02
CA ALA A 75 -12.05 -5.47 19.04
C ALA A 75 -12.79 -5.56 17.69
N PRO A 76 -12.76 -6.71 16.99
CA PRO A 76 -13.10 -6.80 15.58
C PRO A 76 -14.41 -6.05 15.32
N ARG A 77 -14.28 -4.87 14.69
CA ARG A 77 -15.44 -4.03 14.40
C ARG A 77 -16.30 -4.82 13.43
N VAL A 78 -17.59 -4.93 13.75
CA VAL A 78 -18.56 -5.49 12.82
C VAL A 78 -18.48 -4.69 11.54
N LYS A 79 -18.19 -5.36 10.42
CA LYS A 79 -18.13 -4.71 9.11
C LYS A 79 -19.51 -4.14 8.77
N ARG A 80 -19.50 -2.97 8.16
CA ARG A 80 -20.66 -2.17 7.80
C ARG A 80 -21.14 -2.52 6.40
N THR A 81 -22.30 -1.97 6.05
CA THR A 81 -22.84 -1.93 4.69
C THR A 81 -23.06 -0.45 4.35
N SER A 82 -22.64 -0.01 3.17
CA SER A 82 -22.84 1.38 2.74
C SER A 82 -24.31 1.63 2.40
N LYS A 83 -24.68 2.90 2.21
CA LYS A 83 -26.04 3.28 1.74
C LYS A 83 -26.46 2.60 0.45
N ASN A 84 -25.49 2.22 -0.39
CA ASN A 84 -25.74 1.59 -1.69
C ASN A 84 -25.58 0.06 -1.64
N GLY A 85 -25.42 -0.57 -0.47
CA GLY A 85 -25.29 -2.02 -0.35
C GLY A 85 -23.86 -2.56 -0.36
N VAL A 86 -22.84 -1.70 -0.52
CA VAL A 86 -21.44 -2.14 -0.58
C VAL A 86 -21.00 -2.72 0.76
N ARG A 87 -20.41 -3.92 0.72
CA ARG A 87 -19.84 -4.64 1.88
C ARG A 87 -18.40 -5.05 1.66
N PHE A 88 -17.97 -5.12 0.40
CA PHE A 88 -16.63 -5.49 0.00
C PHE A 88 -16.04 -4.47 -0.97
N VAL A 89 -14.80 -4.05 -0.75
CA VAL A 89 -14.10 -3.09 -1.62
C VAL A 89 -12.83 -3.72 -2.19
N TYR A 90 -12.75 -3.85 -3.50
CA TYR A 90 -11.51 -4.16 -4.21
C TYR A 90 -10.80 -2.86 -4.62
N PHE A 91 -9.51 -2.80 -4.33
CA PHE A 91 -8.60 -1.78 -4.87
C PHE A 91 -7.74 -2.40 -5.96
N ASP A 92 -7.61 -1.70 -7.09
CA ASP A 92 -6.49 -1.92 -7.99
C ASP A 92 -5.16 -1.55 -7.30
N MET A 93 -4.04 -2.07 -7.81
CA MET A 93 -2.72 -1.79 -7.27
C MET A 93 -2.01 -0.62 -7.98
N ASN A 94 -1.72 -0.75 -9.28
CA ASN A 94 -0.86 0.17 -10.03
C ASN A 94 -1.70 1.27 -10.68
N GLY A 95 -1.50 2.52 -10.26
CA GLY A 95 -2.37 3.63 -10.64
C GLY A 95 -3.39 3.97 -9.55
N CYS A 96 -3.66 3.04 -8.62
CA CYS A 96 -4.52 3.26 -7.46
C CYS A 96 -3.78 3.27 -6.11
N LEU A 97 -3.27 2.14 -5.61
CA LEU A 97 -2.56 2.07 -4.32
C LEU A 97 -1.12 2.61 -4.40
N VAL A 98 -0.47 2.41 -5.55
CA VAL A 98 0.85 2.95 -5.90
C VAL A 98 0.75 3.67 -7.24
N ARG A 99 1.70 4.55 -7.54
CA ARG A 99 1.83 5.14 -8.88
C ARG A 99 2.24 4.08 -9.90
N ALA A 100 1.91 4.32 -11.17
CA ALA A 100 2.46 3.53 -12.26
C ALA A 100 4.00 3.70 -12.29
N ALA A 101 4.73 2.59 -12.35
CA ALA A 101 6.20 2.56 -12.29
C ALA A 101 6.87 2.94 -13.63
N THR A 102 6.34 3.95 -14.34
CA THR A 102 6.80 4.30 -15.70
C THR A 102 8.25 4.77 -15.73
N SER A 103 8.78 5.30 -14.62
CA SER A 103 10.19 5.67 -14.50
C SER A 103 11.16 4.48 -14.59
N ALA A 104 10.69 3.23 -14.39
CA ALA A 104 11.50 2.03 -14.60
C ALA A 104 12.00 1.90 -16.05
N PHE A 105 11.14 2.25 -17.03
CA PHE A 105 11.50 2.21 -18.45
C PHE A 105 12.62 3.20 -18.75
N ALA A 106 12.49 4.44 -18.25
CA ALA A 106 13.48 5.49 -18.47
C ALA A 106 14.85 5.13 -17.87
N ARG A 107 14.86 4.57 -16.65
CA ARG A 107 16.11 4.15 -15.98
C ARG A 107 16.81 3.02 -16.73
N LEU A 108 16.07 2.01 -17.14
CA LEU A 108 16.62 0.89 -17.91
C LEU A 108 17.12 1.34 -19.30
N ALA A 109 16.42 2.28 -19.94
CA ALA A 109 16.84 2.88 -21.20
C ALA A 109 18.14 3.69 -21.04
N GLU A 110 18.25 4.51 -20.00
CA GLU A 110 19.44 5.29 -19.69
C GLU A 110 20.66 4.40 -19.46
N GLU A 111 20.52 3.33 -18.66
CA GLU A 111 21.61 2.42 -18.35
C GLU A 111 22.08 1.60 -19.56
N SER A 112 21.15 1.19 -20.43
CA SER A 112 21.48 0.45 -21.65
C SER A 112 21.95 1.33 -22.81
N GLY A 113 21.73 2.66 -22.73
CA GLY A 113 21.93 3.59 -23.84
C GLY A 113 20.87 3.46 -24.96
N ALA A 114 19.78 2.73 -24.71
CA ALA A 114 18.68 2.57 -25.66
C ALA A 114 17.64 3.71 -25.56
N ALA A 115 16.74 3.78 -26.53
CA ALA A 115 15.58 4.67 -26.45
C ALA A 115 14.50 4.07 -25.51
N PRO A 116 13.81 4.88 -24.68
CA PRO A 116 12.71 4.41 -23.81
C PRO A 116 11.66 3.56 -24.52
N ASP A 117 11.24 3.98 -25.72
CA ASP A 117 10.27 3.26 -26.56
C ASP A 117 10.72 1.82 -26.88
N THR A 118 12.03 1.56 -26.94
CA THR A 118 12.54 0.19 -27.17
C THR A 118 12.27 -0.70 -25.96
N VAL A 119 12.47 -0.19 -24.75
CA VAL A 119 12.19 -0.91 -23.50
C VAL A 119 10.69 -1.15 -23.37
N GLU A 120 9.89 -0.10 -23.56
CA GLU A 120 8.43 -0.18 -23.48
C GLU A 120 7.86 -1.17 -24.48
N THR A 121 8.32 -1.14 -25.73
CA THR A 121 7.84 -2.07 -26.77
C THR A 121 8.06 -3.53 -26.36
N VAL A 122 9.26 -3.87 -25.87
CA VAL A 122 9.54 -5.25 -25.42
C VAL A 122 8.73 -5.58 -24.19
N PHE A 123 8.64 -4.68 -23.21
CA PHE A 123 7.85 -4.91 -22.01
C PHE A 123 6.39 -5.20 -22.35
N TRP A 124 5.74 -4.35 -23.14
CA TRP A 124 4.31 -4.49 -23.47
C TRP A 124 4.01 -5.72 -24.33
N GLN A 125 4.97 -6.24 -25.09
CA GLN A 125 4.82 -7.53 -25.78
C GLN A 125 4.69 -8.73 -24.83
N TYR A 126 5.23 -8.62 -23.62
CA TYR A 126 5.28 -9.72 -22.65
C TYR A 126 4.36 -9.48 -21.44
N ASN A 127 4.07 -8.22 -21.09
CA ASN A 127 3.42 -7.85 -19.83
C ASN A 127 2.15 -8.67 -19.56
N ASP A 128 1.25 -8.77 -20.52
CA ASP A 128 -0.03 -9.47 -20.32
C ASP A 128 0.17 -10.98 -20.14
N ALA A 129 1.09 -11.57 -20.90
CA ALA A 129 1.41 -12.99 -20.78
C ALA A 129 2.08 -13.31 -19.43
N VAL A 130 2.97 -12.44 -18.94
CA VAL A 130 3.57 -12.57 -17.61
C VAL A 130 2.53 -12.34 -16.51
N CYS A 131 1.69 -11.31 -16.65
CA CYS A 131 0.63 -11.02 -15.69
C CYS A 131 -0.44 -12.10 -15.65
N ARG A 132 -0.67 -12.82 -16.75
CA ARG A 132 -1.55 -14.00 -16.79
C ARG A 132 -0.86 -15.26 -16.29
N GLY A 133 0.47 -15.27 -16.18
CA GLY A 133 1.24 -16.47 -15.83
C GLY A 133 1.47 -17.44 -17.00
N ASP A 134 1.21 -17.03 -18.24
CA ASP A 134 1.56 -17.78 -19.45
C ASP A 134 3.07 -17.74 -19.72
N LYS A 135 3.73 -16.68 -19.24
CA LYS A 135 5.17 -16.46 -19.34
C LYS A 135 5.79 -16.17 -17.99
N THR A 136 7.06 -16.52 -17.84
CA THR A 136 7.82 -16.19 -16.64
C THR A 136 8.42 -14.81 -16.72
N ILE A 137 8.80 -14.26 -15.56
CA ILE A 137 9.57 -13.02 -15.51
C ILE A 137 10.94 -13.17 -16.18
N ASP A 138 11.51 -14.38 -16.14
CA ASP A 138 12.82 -14.67 -16.75
C ASP A 138 12.75 -14.60 -18.28
N GLU A 139 11.61 -14.95 -18.89
CA GLU A 139 11.39 -14.74 -20.32
C GLU A 139 11.37 -13.25 -20.68
N LEU A 140 10.70 -12.41 -19.89
CA LEU A 140 10.74 -10.95 -20.07
C LEU A 140 12.17 -10.41 -19.88
N ASN A 141 12.86 -10.80 -18.82
CA ASN A 141 14.24 -10.40 -18.55
C ASN A 141 15.16 -10.80 -19.71
N THR A 142 15.01 -12.01 -20.24
CA THR A 142 15.77 -12.50 -21.39
C THR A 142 15.49 -11.68 -22.65
N ALA A 143 14.22 -11.38 -22.93
CA ALA A 143 13.84 -10.57 -24.09
C ALA A 143 14.40 -9.15 -24.01
N LEU A 144 14.30 -8.52 -22.83
CA LEU A 144 14.90 -7.21 -22.57
C LEU A 144 16.42 -7.27 -22.72
N ALA A 145 17.08 -8.27 -22.12
CA ALA A 145 18.53 -8.41 -22.18
C ALA A 145 19.04 -8.59 -23.62
N GLN A 146 18.39 -9.43 -24.42
CA GLN A 146 18.73 -9.62 -25.83
C GLN A 146 18.58 -8.33 -26.65
N ARG A 147 17.54 -7.54 -26.37
CA ARG A 147 17.27 -6.31 -27.10
C ARG A 147 18.22 -5.17 -26.70
N LEU A 148 18.58 -5.10 -25.43
CA LEU A 148 19.32 -3.99 -24.83
C LEU A 148 20.83 -4.25 -24.71
N GLY A 149 21.27 -5.50 -24.86
CA GLY A 149 22.69 -5.87 -24.76
C GLY A 149 23.26 -5.83 -23.34
N ILE A 150 22.40 -5.78 -22.32
CA ILE A 150 22.77 -5.78 -20.89
C ILE A 150 21.98 -6.84 -20.13
N MET A 151 22.47 -7.27 -18.97
CA MET A 151 21.67 -8.10 -18.06
C MET A 151 20.53 -7.27 -17.46
N VAL A 152 19.35 -7.87 -17.31
CA VAL A 152 18.16 -7.18 -16.80
C VAL A 152 17.52 -7.97 -15.66
N ASP A 153 17.32 -7.31 -14.53
CA ASP A 153 16.40 -7.74 -13.47
C ASP A 153 15.22 -6.76 -13.42
N TRP A 154 14.14 -7.08 -14.13
CA TRP A 154 12.97 -6.21 -14.19
C TRP A 154 12.36 -5.94 -12.82
N TYR A 155 12.39 -6.90 -11.88
CA TYR A 155 11.86 -6.65 -10.54
C TYR A 155 12.63 -5.58 -9.80
N GLN A 156 13.95 -5.53 -9.97
CA GLN A 156 14.75 -4.47 -9.38
C GLN A 156 14.34 -3.09 -9.91
N TYR A 157 14.33 -2.91 -11.24
CA TYR A 157 13.94 -1.63 -11.85
C TYR A 157 12.52 -1.22 -11.47
N TYR A 158 11.58 -2.16 -11.52
CA TYR A 158 10.18 -1.92 -11.19
C TYR A 158 10.02 -1.50 -9.73
N LEU A 159 10.58 -2.26 -8.78
CA LEU A 159 10.41 -1.98 -7.35
C LEU A 159 11.10 -0.70 -6.89
N GLU A 160 12.20 -0.30 -7.53
CA GLU A 160 12.86 0.98 -7.23
C GLU A 160 12.11 2.19 -7.81
N ALA A 161 11.30 2.00 -8.85
CA ALA A 161 10.48 3.02 -9.48
C ALA A 161 9.12 3.24 -8.79
N LEU A 162 8.71 2.32 -7.90
CA LEU A 162 7.42 2.38 -7.24
C LEU A 162 7.34 3.47 -6.16
N GLU A 163 6.26 4.23 -6.23
CA GLU A 163 5.91 5.24 -5.23
C GLU A 163 4.52 4.98 -4.65
N PRO A 164 4.33 5.02 -3.32
CA PRO A 164 3.00 4.98 -2.72
C PRO A 164 2.10 6.11 -3.21
N MET A 165 0.82 5.82 -3.44
CA MET A 165 -0.15 6.86 -3.78
C MET A 165 -0.46 7.74 -2.56
N PRO A 166 -0.30 9.07 -2.64
CA PRO A 166 -0.59 9.96 -1.51
C PRO A 166 -2.02 9.79 -0.98
N GLY A 167 -2.16 9.73 0.35
CA GLY A 167 -3.46 9.63 1.03
C GLY A 167 -4.09 8.23 1.07
N MET A 168 -3.60 7.27 0.28
CA MET A 168 -4.20 5.92 0.23
C MET A 168 -4.02 5.12 1.52
N ASN A 169 -2.97 5.36 2.31
CA ASN A 169 -2.80 4.71 3.61
C ASN A 169 -3.97 4.98 4.55
N ASP A 170 -4.38 6.24 4.68
CA ASP A 170 -5.48 6.64 5.56
C ASP A 170 -6.81 6.12 5.03
N LEU A 171 -7.04 6.25 3.72
CA LEU A 171 -8.25 5.73 3.09
C LEU A 171 -8.38 4.22 3.28
N VAL A 172 -7.36 3.44 2.90
CA VAL A 172 -7.43 1.97 2.97
C VAL A 172 -7.54 1.50 4.41
N THR A 173 -6.87 2.15 5.37
CA THR A 173 -7.04 1.84 6.80
C THR A 173 -8.48 2.07 7.23
N TRP A 174 -9.06 3.22 6.88
CA TRP A 174 -10.46 3.51 7.21
C TRP A 174 -11.43 2.55 6.53
N VAL A 175 -11.25 2.23 5.24
CA VAL A 175 -12.11 1.27 4.55
C VAL A 175 -11.94 -0.12 5.17
N ALA A 176 -10.72 -0.54 5.50
CA ALA A 176 -10.45 -1.79 6.18
C ALA A 176 -11.10 -1.86 7.56
N ASP A 177 -11.19 -0.76 8.30
CA ASP A 177 -11.87 -0.72 9.61
C ASP A 177 -13.39 -0.89 9.49
N ASN A 178 -13.98 -0.49 8.36
CA ASN A 178 -15.41 -0.42 8.17
C ASN A 178 -15.98 -1.51 7.25
N TYR A 179 -15.19 -2.02 6.30
CA TYR A 179 -15.61 -2.95 5.26
C TYR A 179 -14.63 -4.12 5.14
N HIS A 180 -15.01 -5.18 4.44
CA HIS A 180 -14.02 -6.13 3.95
C HIS A 180 -13.34 -5.54 2.73
N ILE A 181 -12.02 -5.75 2.62
CA ILE A 181 -11.26 -5.23 1.49
C ILE A 181 -10.43 -6.32 0.84
N GLY A 182 -10.10 -6.11 -0.42
CA GLY A 182 -9.14 -6.91 -1.14
C GLY A 182 -8.37 -6.10 -2.19
N ILE A 183 -7.37 -6.74 -2.78
CA ILE A 183 -6.65 -6.23 -3.96
C ILE A 183 -7.08 -7.05 -5.16
N LEU A 184 -7.35 -6.40 -6.29
CA LEU A 184 -7.61 -7.03 -7.59
C LEU A 184 -6.68 -6.41 -8.63
N THR A 185 -5.61 -7.10 -9.00
CA THR A 185 -4.49 -6.50 -9.75
C THR A 185 -4.03 -7.37 -10.91
N ASN A 186 -3.75 -6.72 -12.04
CA ASN A 186 -2.91 -7.30 -13.09
C ASN A 186 -1.46 -7.11 -12.68
N THR A 187 -0.78 -8.19 -12.34
CA THR A 187 0.57 -8.10 -11.77
C THR A 187 1.40 -9.34 -12.07
N MET A 188 2.71 -9.19 -11.87
CA MET A 188 3.70 -10.23 -12.13
C MET A 188 3.92 -11.12 -10.90
N PRO A 189 4.31 -12.40 -11.09
CA PRO A 189 4.42 -13.38 -10.01
C PRO A 189 5.24 -12.94 -8.79
N GLY A 190 4.58 -12.85 -7.63
CA GLY A 190 5.21 -12.53 -6.36
C GLY A 190 5.48 -11.04 -6.11
N LEU A 191 5.08 -10.15 -7.02
CA LEU A 191 5.29 -8.72 -6.88
C LEU A 191 4.48 -8.12 -5.71
N VAL A 192 3.24 -8.59 -5.51
CA VAL A 192 2.38 -8.13 -4.39
C VAL A 192 3.07 -8.34 -3.05
N GLN A 193 3.63 -9.54 -2.83
CA GLN A 193 4.30 -9.85 -1.55
C GLN A 193 5.57 -9.01 -1.38
N ARG A 194 6.38 -8.84 -2.44
CA ARG A 194 7.57 -7.96 -2.40
C ARG A 194 7.21 -6.51 -2.04
N MET A 195 6.10 -6.00 -2.57
CA MET A 195 5.63 -4.64 -2.26
C MET A 195 5.14 -4.53 -0.81
N LYS A 196 4.46 -5.55 -0.28
CA LYS A 196 4.09 -5.62 1.15
C LYS A 196 5.31 -5.64 2.05
N ASP A 197 6.31 -6.46 1.74
CA ASP A 197 7.53 -6.62 2.53
C ASP A 197 8.36 -5.31 2.56
N ARG A 198 8.32 -4.54 1.47
CA ARG A 198 8.94 -3.20 1.40
C ARG A 198 8.08 -2.08 1.99
N GLY A 199 6.87 -2.36 2.46
CA GLY A 199 5.94 -1.35 3.00
C GLY A 199 5.43 -0.35 1.95
N LEU A 200 5.41 -0.74 0.68
CA LEU A 200 4.94 0.12 -0.43
C LEU A 200 3.40 0.13 -0.54
N LEU A 201 2.75 -0.96 -0.10
CA LEU A 201 1.30 -1.04 -0.05
C LEU A 201 0.77 -0.63 1.33
N PRO A 202 -0.45 -0.06 1.40
CA PRO A 202 -1.07 0.25 2.68
C PRO A 202 -1.13 -0.95 3.62
N SER A 203 -0.71 -0.72 4.87
CA SER A 203 -0.71 -1.73 5.93
C SER A 203 -2.13 -1.95 6.43
N ALA A 204 -2.86 -2.85 5.77
CA ALA A 204 -4.21 -3.25 6.14
C ALA A 204 -4.38 -4.77 6.05
N THR A 205 -5.41 -5.30 6.72
CA THR A 205 -5.79 -6.70 6.58
C THR A 205 -6.68 -6.88 5.36
N TYR A 206 -6.07 -7.31 4.25
CA TYR A 206 -6.79 -7.68 3.04
C TYR A 206 -7.40 -9.07 3.22
N LYS A 207 -8.74 -9.17 3.14
CA LYS A 207 -9.45 -10.46 3.21
C LYS A 207 -9.11 -11.34 2.01
N VAL A 208 -8.93 -10.73 0.84
CA VAL A 208 -8.63 -11.42 -0.42
C VAL A 208 -7.60 -10.61 -1.21
N ILE A 209 -6.63 -11.30 -1.80
CA ILE A 209 -5.78 -10.74 -2.85
C ILE A 209 -6.01 -11.60 -4.09
N ILE A 210 -6.34 -10.94 -5.20
CA ILE A 210 -6.45 -11.52 -6.53
C ILE A 210 -5.27 -11.00 -7.32
N ASP A 211 -4.21 -11.81 -7.34
CA ASP A 211 -3.04 -11.65 -8.20
C ASP A 211 -3.34 -12.36 -9.53
N SER A 212 -3.37 -11.61 -10.63
CA SER A 212 -3.71 -12.15 -11.96
C SER A 212 -2.83 -13.33 -12.37
N SER A 213 -1.56 -13.32 -11.96
CA SER A 213 -0.60 -14.36 -12.34
C SER A 213 -0.83 -15.66 -11.58
N GLU A 214 -1.40 -15.58 -10.38
CA GLU A 214 -1.78 -16.74 -9.58
C GLU A 214 -3.11 -17.34 -10.00
N VAL A 215 -4.05 -16.49 -10.47
CA VAL A 215 -5.40 -16.94 -10.90
C VAL A 215 -5.51 -17.19 -12.40
N GLN A 216 -4.43 -16.95 -13.14
CA GLN A 216 -4.31 -17.17 -14.58
C GLN A 216 -5.35 -16.43 -15.43
N ALA A 217 -5.70 -15.22 -15.00
CA ALA A 217 -6.64 -14.35 -15.70
C ALA A 217 -6.31 -12.90 -15.38
N ILE A 218 -6.34 -12.03 -16.39
CA ILE A 218 -6.09 -10.59 -16.24
C ILE A 218 -7.39 -9.81 -16.38
N LYS A 219 -7.52 -8.65 -15.75
CA LYS A 219 -8.55 -7.67 -16.12
C LYS A 219 -8.27 -7.20 -17.56
N PRO A 220 -9.29 -7.00 -18.41
CA PRO A 220 -10.74 -7.05 -18.13
C PRO A 220 -11.42 -8.39 -18.46
N GLU A 221 -10.73 -9.53 -18.37
CA GLU A 221 -11.30 -10.84 -18.70
C GLU A 221 -12.33 -11.29 -17.66
N ASP A 222 -13.47 -11.81 -18.13
CA ASP A 222 -14.59 -12.24 -17.28
C ASP A 222 -14.15 -13.21 -16.16
N ALA A 223 -13.15 -14.07 -16.41
CA ALA A 223 -12.64 -15.05 -15.46
C ALA A 223 -12.07 -14.42 -14.17
N ILE A 224 -11.38 -13.28 -14.24
CA ILE A 224 -10.76 -12.68 -13.04
C ILE A 224 -11.84 -12.14 -12.09
N TYR A 225 -12.92 -11.56 -12.62
CA TYR A 225 -14.05 -11.05 -11.84
C TYR A 225 -14.86 -12.17 -11.19
N GLN A 226 -15.04 -13.29 -11.89
CA GLN A 226 -15.70 -14.48 -11.34
C GLN A 226 -14.94 -15.05 -10.14
N VAL A 227 -13.62 -15.18 -10.25
CA VAL A 227 -12.76 -15.65 -9.15
C VAL A 227 -12.79 -14.63 -8.00
N ALA A 228 -12.71 -13.34 -8.31
CA ALA A 228 -12.73 -12.26 -7.31
C ALA A 228 -14.06 -12.21 -6.53
N ALA A 229 -15.22 -12.31 -7.18
CA ALA A 229 -16.52 -12.37 -6.51
C ALA A 229 -16.63 -13.61 -5.62
N LYS A 230 -16.24 -14.78 -6.15
CA LYS A 230 -16.26 -16.04 -5.40
C LYS A 230 -15.40 -15.98 -4.14
N ARG A 231 -14.18 -15.42 -4.22
CA ARG A 231 -13.28 -15.30 -3.05
C ARG A 231 -13.74 -14.20 -2.08
N ALA A 232 -14.35 -13.12 -2.57
CA ALA A 232 -14.95 -12.10 -1.71
C ALA A 232 -16.07 -12.67 -0.84
N GLY A 233 -16.84 -13.62 -1.39
CA GLY A 233 -17.92 -14.32 -0.70
C GLY A 233 -19.17 -13.47 -0.50
N VAL A 234 -19.41 -12.53 -1.42
CA VAL A 234 -20.57 -11.63 -1.47
C VAL A 234 -21.10 -11.57 -2.91
N SER A 235 -22.32 -11.07 -3.08
CA SER A 235 -22.91 -10.86 -4.41
C SER A 235 -22.26 -9.68 -5.13
N GLY A 236 -22.42 -9.62 -6.46
CA GLY A 236 -21.76 -8.59 -7.28
C GLY A 236 -22.16 -7.17 -6.90
N ASP A 237 -23.44 -6.95 -6.62
CA ASP A 237 -24.03 -5.69 -6.15
C ASP A 237 -23.58 -5.28 -4.73
N GLU A 238 -22.86 -6.14 -4.01
CA GLU A 238 -22.24 -5.80 -2.73
C GLU A 238 -20.74 -5.44 -2.87
N ILE A 239 -20.18 -5.50 -4.08
CA ILE A 239 -18.77 -5.24 -4.38
C ILE A 239 -18.60 -3.86 -5.02
N LEU A 240 -17.65 -3.08 -4.49
CA LEU A 240 -17.11 -1.89 -5.13
C LEU A 240 -15.69 -2.17 -5.66
N LEU A 241 -15.46 -1.93 -6.95
CA LEU A 241 -14.11 -1.86 -7.52
C LEU A 241 -13.65 -0.40 -7.67
N ILE A 242 -12.48 -0.10 -7.14
CA ILE A 242 -11.75 1.15 -7.34
C ILE A 242 -10.54 0.85 -8.22
N ASP A 243 -10.53 1.39 -9.43
CA ASP A 243 -9.54 1.10 -10.48
C ASP A 243 -9.32 2.38 -11.29
N ASP A 244 -8.11 2.62 -11.78
CA ASP A 244 -7.81 3.79 -12.61
C ASP A 244 -8.16 3.56 -14.09
N ASP A 245 -8.25 2.29 -14.52
CA ASP A 245 -8.48 1.94 -15.91
C ASP A 245 -9.95 1.67 -16.25
N ARG A 246 -10.44 2.30 -17.32
CA ARG A 246 -11.87 2.30 -17.67
C ARG A 246 -12.39 0.95 -18.16
N PRO A 247 -11.69 0.19 -19.03
CA PRO A 247 -12.07 -1.16 -19.42
C PRO A 247 -12.28 -2.09 -18.21
N ASN A 248 -11.42 -1.99 -17.19
CA ASN A 248 -11.52 -2.79 -15.97
C ASN A 248 -12.84 -2.52 -15.22
N LEU A 249 -13.22 -1.25 -15.11
CA LEU A 249 -14.48 -0.84 -14.48
C LEU A 249 -15.69 -1.29 -15.31
N VAL A 250 -15.66 -1.09 -16.64
CA VAL A 250 -16.76 -1.50 -17.53
C VAL A 250 -17.01 -3.01 -17.43
N ALA A 251 -15.95 -3.82 -17.39
CA ALA A 251 -16.08 -5.26 -17.21
C ALA A 251 -16.68 -5.61 -15.84
N ALA A 252 -16.21 -4.99 -14.75
CA ALA A 252 -16.79 -5.19 -13.42
C ALA A 252 -18.29 -4.85 -13.36
N SER A 253 -18.72 -3.75 -13.98
CA SER A 253 -20.14 -3.37 -14.02
C SER A 253 -21.03 -4.41 -14.70
N ARG A 254 -20.52 -5.19 -15.66
CA ARG A 254 -21.27 -6.29 -16.29
C ARG A 254 -21.61 -7.41 -15.31
N PHE A 255 -20.87 -7.52 -14.20
CA PHE A 255 -21.14 -8.45 -13.10
C PHE A 255 -22.00 -7.85 -11.99
N GLY A 256 -22.57 -6.66 -12.21
CA GLY A 256 -23.40 -5.94 -11.23
C GLY A 256 -22.60 -5.20 -10.17
N TRP A 257 -21.27 -5.11 -10.32
CA TRP A 257 -20.42 -4.43 -9.32
C TRP A 257 -20.61 -2.92 -9.38
N HIS A 258 -20.52 -2.29 -8.21
CA HIS A 258 -20.26 -0.86 -8.13
C HIS A 258 -18.83 -0.57 -8.58
N THR A 259 -18.63 0.57 -9.24
CA THR A 259 -17.33 0.94 -9.82
C THR A 259 -17.04 2.41 -9.61
N MET A 260 -15.80 2.73 -9.23
CA MET A 260 -15.33 4.10 -9.11
C MET A 260 -13.97 4.25 -9.79
N LYS A 261 -13.87 5.23 -10.70
CA LYS A 261 -12.59 5.55 -11.34
C LYS A 261 -11.67 6.26 -10.35
N PHE A 262 -10.48 5.73 -10.15
CA PHE A 262 -9.43 6.42 -9.40
C PHE A 262 -8.61 7.31 -10.34
N GLN A 263 -8.63 8.62 -10.13
CA GLN A 263 -7.86 9.55 -10.94
C GLN A 263 -6.51 9.81 -10.25
N SER A 264 -5.47 9.10 -10.68
CA SER A 264 -4.13 9.13 -10.08
C SER A 264 -3.44 10.50 -10.07
N TYR A 265 -3.85 11.42 -10.95
CA TYR A 265 -3.38 12.80 -11.02
C TYR A 265 -4.14 13.76 -10.09
N GLN A 266 -5.30 13.35 -9.56
CA GLN A 266 -6.14 14.08 -8.60
C GLN A 266 -6.53 13.16 -7.42
N PRO A 267 -5.54 12.61 -6.68
CA PRO A 267 -5.81 11.61 -5.66
C PRO A 267 -6.70 12.14 -4.53
N GLU A 268 -6.59 13.41 -4.15
CA GLU A 268 -7.41 14.00 -3.08
C GLU A 268 -8.90 14.01 -3.42
N GLU A 269 -9.25 14.37 -4.66
CA GLU A 269 -10.64 14.38 -5.13
C GLU A 269 -11.20 12.96 -5.23
N ALA A 270 -10.41 12.03 -5.80
CA ALA A 270 -10.79 10.62 -5.88
C ALA A 270 -11.02 10.01 -4.48
N ILE A 271 -10.13 10.27 -3.53
CA ILE A 271 -10.24 9.81 -2.13
C ILE A 271 -11.49 10.39 -1.47
N SER A 272 -11.76 11.69 -1.64
CA SER A 272 -12.95 12.34 -1.10
C SER A 272 -14.24 11.71 -1.64
N ALA A 273 -14.29 11.43 -2.95
CA ALA A 273 -15.41 10.76 -3.58
C ALA A 273 -15.62 9.34 -3.03
N ILE A 274 -14.54 8.58 -2.78
CA ILE A 274 -14.62 7.24 -2.19
C ILE A 274 -15.18 7.30 -0.76
N TYR A 275 -14.71 8.25 0.06
CA TYR A 275 -15.27 8.47 1.39
C TYR A 275 -16.77 8.80 1.34
N ALA A 276 -17.21 9.61 0.38
CA ALA A 276 -18.62 9.96 0.21
C ALA A 276 -19.47 8.74 -0.19
N ALA A 277 -18.98 7.94 -1.14
CA ALA A 277 -19.67 6.75 -1.62
C ALA A 277 -19.78 5.63 -0.56
N LEU A 278 -18.79 5.55 0.33
CA LEU A 278 -18.73 4.55 1.40
C LEU A 278 -19.25 5.07 2.75
N GLN A 279 -19.91 6.23 2.79
CA GLN A 279 -20.57 6.68 4.02
C GLN A 279 -21.56 5.60 4.48
N PRO A 280 -21.46 5.16 5.75
CA PRO A 280 -22.37 4.17 6.30
C PRO A 280 -23.81 4.71 6.38
N VAL A 281 -24.77 3.80 6.46
CA VAL A 281 -26.12 4.10 6.93
C VAL A 281 -26.07 4.37 8.44
#